data_AF-A0ABC8K4V6-F1
#
_entry.id   AF-A0ABC8K4V6-F1
#
_cell.length_a   1.000
_cell.length_b   1.000
_cell.length_c   1.000
_cell.angle_alpha   90.00
_cell.angle_beta   90.00
_cell.angle_gamma   90.00
#
_symmetry.space_group_name_H-M   'P 1'
#
loop_
_entity.id
_entity.type
_entity.pdbx_description
1 polymer ?
#
loop_
_entity_poly.entity_id
_entity_poly.type
_entity_poly.pdbx_seq_one_letter_code
_entity_poly.pdbx_strand_id
1 'polypeptide(L)'
;MARSHRFSPRFRYRLLLLLLAFETALRSTSADPNDEACLKNLRQNLEDPARNLRNWTNSVFSNPCSGFTSYLPGATCNNGRIYKLSLTSLSLRGSISPFLSNCTNLQSLDLSSNQISGEIPPEIQFLVNLAVLNLSSNRLSGVIPPQLALCAYLNVIDLHDNLLSGPIPQQLGLLARLSAFDVSNNKLSGQIPTYLSNRTGSFPRFNASSFVGNRGLYGYPLQEMMKSKGLSVMAIVGIGLGSGVVSLMISFTGVCIWLRISEKKMAEEEGKISQSMPDY
;
A
#
# COMPACT_ATOMS: atom_id res chain seq x y z
N MET A 1 -74.63 28.13 -20.63
CA MET A 1 -73.95 28.88 -19.55
C MET A 1 -72.96 27.92 -18.88
N ALA A 2 -71.69 27.90 -19.32
CA ALA A 2 -70.68 26.98 -18.79
C ALA A 2 -69.86 27.68 -17.69
N ARG A 3 -69.99 27.22 -16.43
CA ARG A 3 -69.23 27.74 -15.29
C ARG A 3 -67.79 27.22 -15.35
N SER A 4 -66.86 28.12 -15.65
CA SER A 4 -65.42 27.92 -15.50
C SER A 4 -65.07 27.78 -14.02
N HIS A 5 -64.85 26.55 -13.54
CA HIS A 5 -64.31 26.30 -12.21
C HIS A 5 -62.81 26.61 -12.20
N ARG A 6 -62.47 27.82 -11.76
CA ARG A 6 -61.08 28.23 -11.51
C ARG A 6 -60.66 27.69 -10.14
N PHE A 7 -59.83 26.64 -10.12
CA PHE A 7 -59.28 26.07 -8.88
C PHE A 7 -58.44 27.10 -8.11
N SER A 8 -58.56 27.10 -6.78
CA SER A 8 -57.86 28.04 -5.90
C SER A 8 -56.33 27.85 -5.96
N PRO A 9 -55.53 28.91 -5.76
CA PRO A 9 -54.07 28.82 -5.79
C PRO A 9 -53.51 27.83 -4.76
N ARG A 10 -54.19 27.66 -3.61
CA ARG A 10 -53.84 26.65 -2.59
C ARG A 10 -54.02 25.21 -3.08
N PHE A 11 -55.02 24.95 -3.93
CA PHE A 11 -55.24 23.64 -4.54
C PHE A 11 -54.16 23.31 -5.58
N ARG A 12 -53.74 24.31 -6.37
CA ARG A 12 -52.64 24.18 -7.34
C ARG A 12 -51.30 23.89 -6.66
N TYR A 13 -51.01 24.56 -5.54
CA TYR A 13 -49.80 24.30 -4.75
C TYR A 13 -49.79 22.90 -4.13
N ARG A 14 -50.93 22.44 -3.59
CA ARG A 14 -51.05 21.07 -3.06
C ARG A 14 -50.92 20.02 -4.15
N LEU A 15 -51.49 20.26 -5.33
CA LEU A 15 -51.35 19.38 -6.49
C LEU A 15 -49.89 19.36 -7.01
N LEU A 16 -49.21 20.51 -7.05
CA LEU A 16 -47.80 20.60 -7.43
C LEU A 16 -46.89 19.89 -6.42
N LEU A 17 -47.14 20.05 -5.12
CA LEU A 17 -46.41 19.34 -4.06
C LEU A 17 -46.68 17.84 -4.09
N LEU A 18 -47.91 17.42 -4.38
CA LEU A 18 -48.26 16.01 -4.58
C LEU A 18 -47.59 15.44 -5.84
N LEU A 19 -47.55 16.19 -6.94
CA LEU A 19 -46.87 15.79 -8.17
C LEU A 19 -45.35 15.72 -8.00
N LEU A 20 -44.73 16.67 -7.29
CA LEU A 20 -43.31 16.62 -6.91
C LEU A 20 -43.02 15.45 -5.97
N ALA A 21 -43.89 15.19 -4.99
CA ALA A 21 -43.79 14.03 -4.11
C ALA A 21 -43.96 12.71 -4.88
N PHE A 22 -44.83 12.69 -5.89
CA PHE A 22 -45.05 11.54 -6.77
C PHE A 22 -43.87 11.32 -7.73
N GLU A 23 -43.24 12.38 -8.26
CA GLU A 23 -41.99 12.32 -9.01
C GLU A 23 -40.81 11.81 -8.14
N THR A 24 -40.75 12.18 -6.86
CA THR A 24 -39.77 11.59 -5.93
C THR A 24 -40.08 10.14 -5.59
N ALA A 25 -41.35 9.73 -5.61
CA ALA A 25 -41.78 8.35 -5.34
C ALA A 25 -41.67 7.44 -6.58
N LEU A 26 -41.62 8.00 -7.78
CA LEU A 26 -41.50 7.30 -9.07
C LEU A 26 -40.15 7.48 -9.76
N ARG A 27 -39.08 7.82 -9.02
CA ARG A 27 -37.73 7.53 -9.53
C ARG A 27 -37.61 6.01 -9.61
N SER A 28 -38.00 5.48 -10.76
CA SER A 28 -37.54 4.22 -11.28
C SER A 28 -36.03 4.20 -11.08
N THR A 29 -35.58 3.28 -10.22
CA THR A 29 -34.18 2.98 -9.99
C THR A 29 -33.64 2.35 -11.28
N SER A 30 -33.39 3.17 -12.29
CA SER A 30 -32.81 2.72 -13.55
C SER A 30 -31.36 2.36 -13.28
N ALA A 31 -30.96 1.15 -13.64
CA ALA A 31 -29.56 0.77 -13.75
C ALA A 31 -28.80 1.86 -14.51
N ASP A 32 -27.73 2.39 -13.93
CA ASP A 32 -26.91 3.42 -14.58
C ASP A 32 -26.04 2.72 -15.65
N PRO A 33 -26.07 3.16 -16.92
CA PRO A 33 -25.22 2.59 -17.98
C PRO A 33 -23.73 2.53 -17.63
N ASN A 34 -23.26 3.42 -16.74
CA ASN A 34 -21.88 3.44 -16.27
C ASN A 34 -21.53 2.27 -15.35
N ASP A 35 -22.50 1.70 -14.63
CA ASP A 35 -22.29 0.55 -13.73
C ASP A 35 -22.01 -0.72 -14.56
N GLU A 36 -22.73 -0.94 -15.66
CA GLU A 36 -22.50 -2.08 -16.55
C GLU A 36 -21.09 -2.05 -17.16
N ALA A 37 -20.68 -0.89 -17.69
CA ALA A 37 -19.37 -0.72 -18.29
C ALA A 37 -18.23 -0.90 -17.28
N CYS A 38 -18.41 -0.38 -16.06
CA CYS A 38 -17.48 -0.57 -14.95
C CYS A 38 -17.29 -2.06 -14.62
N LEU A 39 -18.38 -2.81 -14.44
CA LEU A 39 -18.34 -4.23 -14.08
C LEU A 39 -17.72 -5.10 -15.18
N LYS A 40 -18.02 -4.79 -16.45
CA LYS A 40 -17.39 -5.46 -17.60
C LYS A 40 -15.88 -5.29 -17.60
N ASN A 41 -15.41 -4.05 -17.44
CA ASN A 41 -13.97 -3.76 -17.39
C ASN A 41 -13.30 -4.40 -16.17
N LEU A 42 -13.95 -4.33 -15.01
CA LEU A 42 -13.44 -4.98 -13.80
C LEU A 42 -13.27 -6.49 -14.01
N ARG A 43 -14.28 -7.15 -14.58
CA ARG A 43 -14.22 -8.59 -14.87
C ARG A 43 -13.12 -8.96 -15.86
N GLN A 44 -12.88 -8.13 -16.86
CA GLN A 44 -11.86 -8.38 -17.88
C GLN A 44 -10.44 -8.26 -17.34
N ASN A 45 -10.21 -7.40 -16.35
CA ASN A 45 -8.90 -7.20 -15.72
C ASN A 45 -8.63 -8.16 -14.54
N LEU A 46 -9.65 -8.91 -14.10
CA LEU A 46 -9.53 -9.91 -13.06
C LEU A 46 -9.49 -11.32 -13.64
N GLU A 47 -8.42 -12.04 -13.32
CA GLU A 47 -8.34 -13.47 -13.52
C GLU A 47 -8.91 -14.19 -12.28
N ASP A 48 -9.74 -15.20 -12.51
CA ASP A 48 -10.42 -15.96 -11.46
C ASP A 48 -10.12 -17.47 -11.59
N PRO A 49 -8.95 -17.93 -11.08
CA PRO A 49 -8.52 -19.31 -11.22
C PRO A 49 -9.47 -20.31 -10.55
N ALA A 50 -10.06 -19.92 -9.42
CA ALA A 50 -10.96 -20.75 -8.63
C ALA A 50 -12.40 -20.77 -9.18
N ARG A 51 -12.69 -19.95 -10.20
CA ARG A 51 -14.03 -19.78 -10.77
C ARG A 51 -15.06 -19.40 -9.69
N ASN A 52 -14.71 -18.43 -8.83
CA ASN A 52 -15.61 -17.86 -7.83
C ASN A 52 -16.58 -16.83 -8.43
N LEU A 53 -16.20 -16.17 -9.52
CA LEU A 53 -16.96 -15.14 -10.24
C LEU A 53 -17.77 -15.73 -11.42
N ARG A 54 -18.28 -16.97 -11.31
CA ARG A 54 -19.04 -17.63 -12.40
C ARG A 54 -20.26 -16.85 -12.88
N ASN A 55 -20.93 -16.15 -11.96
CA ASN A 55 -22.13 -15.38 -12.25
C ASN A 55 -21.83 -13.95 -12.72
N TRP A 56 -20.55 -13.58 -12.88
CA TRP A 56 -20.14 -12.30 -13.46
C TRP A 56 -20.23 -12.36 -14.98
N THR A 57 -21.46 -12.33 -15.51
CA THR A 57 -21.77 -12.41 -16.93
C THR A 57 -22.34 -11.08 -17.45
N ASN A 58 -22.24 -10.86 -18.77
CA ASN A 58 -22.79 -9.68 -19.42
C ASN A 58 -24.29 -9.48 -19.18
N SER A 59 -25.05 -10.56 -19.03
CA SER A 59 -26.49 -10.50 -18.75
C SER A 59 -26.81 -10.03 -17.33
N VAL A 60 -25.93 -10.29 -16.37
CA VAL A 60 -26.11 -9.81 -14.98
C VAL A 60 -25.60 -8.38 -14.85
N PHE A 61 -24.58 -7.98 -15.61
CA PHE A 61 -24.06 -6.61 -15.55
C PHE A 61 -25.03 -5.54 -16.01
N SER A 62 -25.95 -5.84 -16.95
CA SER A 62 -26.96 -4.88 -17.43
C SER A 62 -28.05 -4.59 -16.39
N ASN A 63 -28.29 -5.51 -15.46
CA ASN A 63 -29.14 -5.29 -14.31
C ASN A 63 -28.58 -6.01 -13.08
N PRO A 64 -27.56 -5.43 -12.42
CA PRO A 64 -26.82 -6.12 -11.37
C PRO A 64 -27.61 -6.27 -10.07
N CYS A 65 -28.70 -5.52 -9.91
CA CYS A 65 -29.42 -5.39 -8.65
C CYS A 65 -30.82 -5.99 -8.71
N SER A 66 -31.18 -6.73 -7.66
CA SER A 66 -32.53 -7.25 -7.40
C SER A 66 -32.98 -6.75 -6.03
N GLY A 67 -33.48 -5.51 -5.97
CA GLY A 67 -33.76 -4.82 -4.71
C GLY A 67 -32.48 -4.51 -3.94
N PHE A 68 -32.34 -5.05 -2.72
CA PHE A 68 -31.15 -4.88 -1.87
C PHE A 68 -30.06 -5.94 -2.09
N THR A 69 -30.31 -6.95 -2.93
CA THR A 69 -29.37 -8.03 -3.22
C THR A 69 -28.86 -7.98 -4.66
N SER A 70 -27.78 -8.72 -4.93
CA SER A 70 -27.23 -8.88 -6.27
C SER A 70 -26.96 -10.36 -6.52
N TYR A 71 -27.11 -10.80 -7.78
CA TYR A 71 -26.66 -12.12 -8.22
C TYR A 71 -25.15 -12.19 -8.45
N LEU A 72 -24.47 -11.04 -8.43
CA LEU A 72 -23.01 -10.96 -8.48
C LEU A 72 -22.45 -11.28 -7.09
N PRO A 73 -21.68 -12.36 -6.92
CA PRO A 73 -20.98 -12.64 -5.67
C PRO A 73 -20.21 -11.41 -5.19
N GLY A 74 -20.42 -11.03 -3.93
CA GLY A 74 -19.74 -9.90 -3.30
C GLY A 74 -20.36 -8.53 -3.53
N ALA A 75 -21.32 -8.38 -4.45
CA ALA A 75 -21.98 -7.10 -4.69
C ALA A 75 -23.20 -6.92 -3.76
N THR A 76 -23.36 -5.72 -3.21
CA THR A 76 -24.55 -5.31 -2.45
C THR A 76 -25.14 -4.05 -3.10
N CYS A 77 -26.47 -4.04 -3.20
CA CYS A 77 -27.21 -3.00 -3.88
C CYS A 77 -27.96 -2.10 -2.91
N ASN A 78 -28.05 -0.82 -3.26
CA ASN A 78 -28.89 0.15 -2.60
C ASN A 78 -29.50 1.04 -3.68
N ASN A 79 -30.83 1.23 -3.65
CA ASN A 79 -31.59 1.98 -4.65
C ASN A 79 -31.29 1.54 -6.10
N GLY A 80 -31.17 0.23 -6.34
CA GLY A 80 -30.96 -0.35 -7.67
C GLY A 80 -29.55 -0.18 -8.24
N ARG A 81 -28.58 0.32 -7.47
CA ARG A 81 -27.17 0.44 -7.87
C ARG A 81 -26.25 -0.26 -6.88
N ILE A 82 -25.11 -0.75 -7.36
CA ILE A 82 -24.08 -1.32 -6.48
C ILE A 82 -23.48 -0.18 -5.67
N TYR A 83 -23.41 -0.36 -4.35
CA TYR A 83 -22.74 0.59 -3.45
C TYR A 83 -21.64 -0.08 -2.62
N LYS A 84 -21.67 -1.42 -2.49
CA LYS A 84 -20.61 -2.19 -1.86
C LYS A 84 -20.20 -3.35 -2.74
N LEU A 85 -18.90 -3.53 -2.90
CA LEU A 85 -18.30 -4.64 -3.61
C LEU A 85 -17.20 -5.26 -2.73
N SER A 86 -17.38 -6.54 -2.40
CA SER A 86 -16.50 -7.29 -1.49
C SER A 86 -16.10 -8.63 -2.11
N LEU A 87 -14.88 -8.70 -2.64
CA LEU A 87 -14.30 -9.86 -3.32
C LEU A 87 -13.10 -10.43 -2.55
N THR A 88 -13.19 -10.45 -1.22
CA THR A 88 -12.11 -10.92 -0.34
C THR A 88 -11.82 -12.41 -0.52
N SER A 89 -10.54 -12.79 -0.45
CA SER A 89 -10.11 -14.19 -0.32
C SER A 89 -10.54 -15.11 -1.47
N LEU A 90 -10.67 -14.56 -2.68
CA LEU A 90 -11.12 -15.30 -3.87
C LEU A 90 -9.97 -15.80 -4.75
N SER A 91 -8.72 -15.61 -4.33
CA SER A 91 -7.51 -15.93 -5.10
C SER A 91 -7.46 -15.24 -6.48
N LEU A 92 -8.08 -14.07 -6.60
CA LEU A 92 -8.13 -13.30 -7.83
C LEU A 92 -6.74 -12.77 -8.19
N ARG A 93 -6.42 -12.77 -9.48
CA ARG A 93 -5.19 -12.18 -10.04
C ARG A 93 -5.55 -11.06 -11.03
N GLY A 94 -4.54 -10.41 -11.59
CA GLY A 94 -4.69 -9.31 -12.53
C GLY A 94 -4.39 -7.96 -11.88
N SER A 95 -5.15 -6.92 -12.23
CA SER A 95 -4.93 -5.55 -11.75
C SER A 95 -6.24 -4.79 -11.49
N ILE A 96 -6.13 -3.68 -10.75
CA ILE A 96 -7.26 -2.76 -10.53
C ILE A 96 -7.41 -1.88 -11.77
N SER A 97 -8.48 -2.09 -12.52
CA SER A 97 -8.76 -1.30 -13.73
C SER A 97 -9.07 0.17 -13.40
N PRO A 98 -8.52 1.16 -14.12
CA PRO A 98 -8.91 2.57 -14.00
C PRO A 98 -10.42 2.80 -14.20
N PHE A 99 -11.06 1.96 -15.01
CA PHE A 99 -12.50 2.01 -15.29
C PHE A 99 -13.38 1.63 -14.09
N LEU A 100 -12.80 1.10 -13.00
CA LEU A 100 -13.51 0.91 -11.73
C LEU A 100 -14.11 2.23 -11.22
N SER A 101 -13.47 3.36 -11.57
CA SER A 101 -13.91 4.70 -11.25
C SER A 101 -15.28 5.09 -11.82
N ASN A 102 -15.79 4.35 -12.82
CA ASN A 102 -17.13 4.56 -13.38
C ASN A 102 -18.26 4.02 -12.49
N CYS A 103 -17.95 3.17 -11.50
CA CYS A 103 -18.91 2.71 -10.49
C CYS A 103 -19.15 3.82 -9.44
N THR A 104 -19.69 4.96 -9.86
CA THR A 104 -19.72 6.21 -9.05
C THR A 104 -20.55 6.13 -7.77
N ASN A 105 -21.45 5.16 -7.65
CA ASN A 105 -22.23 4.91 -6.44
C ASN A 105 -21.50 4.05 -5.39
N LEU A 106 -20.29 3.57 -5.70
CA LEU A 106 -19.51 2.71 -4.81
C LEU A 106 -19.05 3.48 -3.56
N GLN A 107 -19.44 2.96 -2.40
CA GLN A 107 -19.10 3.46 -1.06
C GLN A 107 -18.13 2.54 -0.33
N SER A 108 -18.10 1.26 -0.67
CA SER A 108 -17.20 0.29 -0.05
C SER A 108 -16.63 -0.64 -1.10
N LEU A 109 -15.30 -0.66 -1.20
CA LEU A 109 -14.54 -1.58 -2.03
C LEU A 109 -13.61 -2.41 -1.15
N ASP A 110 -13.81 -3.73 -1.17
CA ASP A 110 -12.93 -4.69 -0.51
C ASP A 110 -12.45 -5.72 -1.53
N LEU A 111 -11.15 -5.68 -1.83
CA LEU A 111 -10.46 -6.63 -2.70
C LEU A 111 -9.34 -7.37 -1.92
N SER A 112 -9.42 -7.37 -0.59
CA SER A 112 -8.34 -7.87 0.27
C SER A 112 -8.09 -9.37 0.13
N SER A 113 -6.89 -9.80 0.52
CA SER A 113 -6.50 -11.22 0.54
C SER A 113 -6.62 -11.90 -0.84
N ASN A 114 -6.13 -11.22 -1.86
CA ASN A 114 -6.06 -11.75 -3.23
C ASN A 114 -4.60 -11.72 -3.74
N GLN A 115 -4.42 -11.94 -5.03
CA GLN A 115 -3.14 -11.91 -5.73
C GLN A 115 -3.12 -10.79 -6.78
N ILE A 116 -3.89 -9.72 -6.54
CA ILE A 116 -4.00 -8.56 -7.45
C ILE A 116 -2.67 -7.80 -7.43
N SER A 117 -2.21 -7.40 -8.61
CA SER A 117 -0.92 -6.77 -8.87
C SER A 117 -1.08 -5.47 -9.65
N GLY A 118 0.03 -4.79 -9.95
CA GLY A 118 0.00 -3.48 -10.60
C GLY A 118 -0.23 -2.34 -9.61
N GLU A 119 -0.52 -1.15 -10.14
CA GLU A 119 -0.65 0.07 -9.33
C GLU A 119 -2.09 0.33 -8.89
N ILE A 120 -2.26 1.15 -7.86
CA ILE A 120 -3.57 1.71 -7.52
C ILE A 120 -3.85 2.85 -8.51
N PRO A 121 -4.88 2.75 -9.37
CA PRO A 121 -5.11 3.76 -10.40
C PRO A 121 -5.49 5.11 -9.80
N PRO A 122 -4.91 6.23 -10.26
CA PRO A 122 -5.23 7.58 -9.77
C PRO A 122 -6.68 7.97 -10.05
N GLU A 123 -7.35 7.35 -11.03
CA GLU A 123 -8.77 7.51 -11.35
C GLU A 123 -9.70 7.14 -10.20
N ILE A 124 -9.20 6.48 -9.15
CA ILE A 124 -9.96 6.23 -7.92
C ILE A 124 -10.57 7.51 -7.32
N GLN A 125 -10.02 8.70 -7.63
CA GLN A 125 -10.58 10.00 -7.26
C GLN A 125 -12.03 10.22 -7.71
N PHE A 126 -12.50 9.56 -8.77
CA PHE A 126 -13.87 9.74 -9.25
C PHE A 126 -14.89 8.92 -8.44
N LEU A 127 -14.44 8.02 -7.56
CA LEU A 127 -15.29 7.35 -6.58
C LEU A 127 -15.59 8.28 -5.40
N VAL A 128 -16.29 9.38 -5.69
CA VAL A 128 -16.52 10.48 -4.74
C VAL A 128 -17.31 10.06 -3.50
N ASN A 129 -18.05 8.93 -3.56
CA ASN A 129 -18.82 8.39 -2.45
C ASN A 129 -18.06 7.33 -1.63
N LEU A 130 -16.80 7.00 -2.01
CA LEU A 130 -16.04 5.94 -1.38
C LEU A 130 -15.72 6.28 0.08
N ALA A 131 -16.16 5.41 0.99
CA ALA A 131 -15.97 5.51 2.43
C ALA A 131 -15.01 4.43 2.97
N VAL A 132 -14.98 3.26 2.33
CA VAL A 132 -14.11 2.14 2.71
C VAL A 132 -13.33 1.66 1.49
N LEU A 133 -12.00 1.67 1.61
CA LEU A 133 -11.09 1.06 0.65
C LEU A 133 -10.20 0.05 1.39
N ASN A 134 -10.42 -1.24 1.11
CA ASN A 134 -9.58 -2.31 1.62
C ASN A 134 -8.94 -3.06 0.45
N LEU A 135 -7.64 -2.88 0.28
CA LEU A 135 -6.81 -3.53 -0.73
C LEU A 135 -5.68 -4.37 -0.10
N SER A 136 -5.78 -4.64 1.20
CA SER A 136 -4.73 -5.31 1.96
C SER A 136 -4.45 -6.73 1.49
N SER A 137 -3.26 -7.26 1.83
CA SER A 137 -2.86 -8.63 1.51
C SER A 137 -2.99 -8.93 0.01
N ASN A 138 -2.31 -8.14 -0.81
CA ASN A 138 -2.24 -8.28 -2.26
C ASN A 138 -0.78 -8.14 -2.75
N ARG A 139 -0.57 -7.96 -4.06
CA ARG A 139 0.72 -7.74 -4.70
C ARG A 139 0.80 -6.37 -5.38
N LEU A 140 0.05 -5.38 -4.87
CA LEU A 140 0.01 -4.04 -5.44
C LEU A 140 1.37 -3.35 -5.29
N SER A 141 1.79 -2.64 -6.32
CA SER A 141 3.08 -1.95 -6.40
C SER A 141 2.90 -0.48 -6.80
N GLY A 142 4.01 0.25 -6.96
CA GLY A 142 3.96 1.67 -7.29
C GLY A 142 3.62 2.53 -6.07
N VAL A 143 3.29 3.80 -6.31
CA VAL A 143 3.03 4.78 -5.26
C VAL A 143 1.57 4.75 -4.81
N ILE A 144 1.30 5.17 -3.57
CA ILE A 144 -0.06 5.49 -3.15
C ILE A 144 -0.46 6.80 -3.87
N PRO A 145 -1.54 6.80 -4.68
CA PRO A 145 -1.91 7.99 -5.45
C PRO A 145 -2.41 9.11 -4.52
N PRO A 146 -1.84 10.34 -4.57
CA PRO A 146 -2.34 11.47 -3.78
C PRO A 146 -3.82 11.80 -4.09
N GLN A 147 -4.28 11.45 -5.28
CA GLN A 147 -5.67 11.54 -5.75
C GLN A 147 -6.68 10.84 -4.82
N LEU A 148 -6.24 9.84 -4.05
CA LEU A 148 -7.09 9.17 -3.07
C LEU A 148 -7.64 10.14 -2.01
N ALA A 149 -6.95 11.25 -1.76
CA ALA A 149 -7.42 12.30 -0.86
C ALA A 149 -8.65 13.08 -1.39
N LEU A 150 -8.99 12.95 -2.68
CA LEU A 150 -10.18 13.57 -3.28
C LEU A 150 -11.48 12.81 -2.95
N CYS A 151 -11.36 11.56 -2.50
CA CYS A 151 -12.50 10.79 -1.99
C CYS A 151 -12.82 11.25 -0.56
N ALA A 152 -13.48 12.41 -0.44
CA ALA A 152 -13.69 13.12 0.83
C ALA A 152 -14.48 12.33 1.90
N TYR A 153 -15.19 11.27 1.49
CA TYR A 153 -15.92 10.39 2.41
C TYR A 153 -15.09 9.25 3.00
N LEU A 154 -13.83 9.06 2.55
CA LEU A 154 -12.98 7.99 3.02
C LEU A 154 -12.81 8.05 4.54
N ASN A 155 -13.22 6.95 5.16
CA ASN A 155 -13.17 6.69 6.59
C ASN A 155 -12.17 5.58 6.91
N VAL A 156 -12.04 4.60 6.01
CA VAL A 156 -11.14 3.45 6.14
C VAL A 156 -10.28 3.34 4.89
N ILE A 157 -8.97 3.32 5.09
CA ILE A 157 -7.99 2.97 4.07
C ILE A 157 -7.11 1.87 4.65
N ASP A 158 -7.20 0.68 4.08
CA ASP A 158 -6.35 -0.45 4.46
C ASP A 158 -5.58 -0.96 3.23
N LEU A 159 -4.27 -0.78 3.26
CA LEU A 159 -3.31 -1.13 2.21
C LEU A 159 -2.19 -2.03 2.73
N HIS A 160 -2.33 -2.60 3.93
CA HIS A 160 -1.25 -3.41 4.53
C HIS A 160 -0.91 -4.65 3.70
N ASP A 161 0.27 -5.22 3.90
CA ASP A 161 0.75 -6.42 3.20
C ASP A 161 0.65 -6.31 1.66
N ASN A 162 1.39 -5.35 1.10
CA ASN A 162 1.51 -5.12 -0.33
C ASN A 162 2.98 -4.80 -0.69
N LEU A 163 3.22 -4.37 -1.94
CA LEU A 163 4.55 -3.99 -2.45
C LEU A 163 4.63 -2.49 -2.79
N LEU A 164 3.76 -1.67 -2.20
CA LEU A 164 3.69 -0.22 -2.46
C LEU A 164 4.98 0.47 -2.03
N SER A 165 5.41 1.48 -2.77
CA SER A 165 6.69 2.18 -2.59
C SER A 165 6.51 3.70 -2.63
N GLY A 166 7.60 4.42 -2.35
CA GLY A 166 7.59 5.88 -2.29
C GLY A 166 6.96 6.43 -0.99
N PRO A 167 6.72 7.75 -0.94
CA PRO A 167 6.20 8.42 0.26
C PRO A 167 4.70 8.19 0.46
N ILE A 168 4.28 8.24 1.73
CA ILE A 168 2.86 8.39 2.06
C ILE A 168 2.43 9.81 1.65
N PRO A 169 1.42 9.98 0.78
CA PRO A 169 0.99 11.32 0.36
C PRO A 169 0.47 12.15 1.53
N GLN A 170 1.02 13.35 1.70
CA GLN A 170 0.59 14.28 2.74
C GLN A 170 -0.90 14.66 2.64
N GLN A 171 -1.45 14.60 1.42
CA GLN A 171 -2.85 14.91 1.11
C GLN A 171 -3.82 14.00 1.84
N LEU A 172 -3.44 12.75 2.16
CA LEU A 172 -4.29 11.83 2.92
C LEU A 172 -4.56 12.35 4.34
N GLY A 173 -3.69 13.21 4.88
CA GLY A 173 -3.91 13.88 6.17
C GLY A 173 -5.09 14.85 6.16
N LEU A 174 -5.51 15.32 4.98
CA LEU A 174 -6.65 16.23 4.79
C LEU A 174 -8.01 15.52 4.87
N LEU A 175 -8.02 14.17 4.82
CA LEU A 175 -9.25 13.39 4.96
C LEU A 175 -9.79 13.51 6.39
N ALA A 176 -10.74 14.42 6.58
CA ALA A 176 -11.32 14.74 7.89
C ALA A 176 -12.05 13.53 8.52
N ARG A 177 -12.59 12.63 7.69
CA ARG A 177 -13.35 11.46 8.14
C ARG A 177 -12.48 10.23 8.40
N LEU A 178 -11.21 10.22 7.97
CA LEU A 178 -10.34 9.05 8.06
C LEU A 178 -10.12 8.66 9.53
N SER A 179 -10.69 7.52 9.93
CA SER A 179 -10.61 6.96 11.28
C SER A 179 -9.79 5.68 11.37
N ALA A 180 -9.63 4.95 10.27
CA ALA A 180 -8.78 3.76 10.19
C ALA A 180 -7.84 3.87 8.99
N PHE A 181 -6.56 3.66 9.25
CA PHE A 181 -5.49 3.75 8.27
C PHE A 181 -4.44 2.70 8.58
N ASP A 182 -4.12 1.84 7.61
CA ASP A 182 -3.03 0.87 7.71
C ASP A 182 -2.28 0.77 6.38
N VAL A 183 -0.97 0.97 6.44
CA VAL A 183 -0.03 0.85 5.31
C VAL A 183 1.17 -0.01 5.70
N SER A 184 1.05 -0.79 6.77
CA SER A 184 2.12 -1.64 7.28
C SER A 184 2.55 -2.70 6.27
N ASN A 185 3.76 -3.23 6.43
CA ASN A 185 4.32 -4.30 5.60
C ASN A 185 4.29 -3.99 4.09
N ASN A 186 4.78 -2.79 3.73
CA ASN A 186 4.99 -2.36 2.35
C ASN A 186 6.48 -1.99 2.13
N LYS A 187 6.79 -1.34 1.02
CA LYS A 187 8.12 -0.79 0.68
C LYS A 187 8.13 0.75 0.72
N LEU A 188 7.28 1.35 1.54
CA LEU A 188 7.15 2.80 1.64
C LEU A 188 8.41 3.43 2.26
N SER A 189 8.66 4.68 1.92
CA SER A 189 9.84 5.43 2.34
C SER A 189 9.55 6.90 2.64
N GLY A 190 10.45 7.56 3.36
CA GLY A 190 10.29 8.97 3.72
C GLY A 190 9.63 9.21 5.07
N GLN A 191 9.41 10.48 5.39
CA GLN A 191 8.84 10.88 6.67
C GLN A 191 7.32 10.62 6.70
N ILE A 192 6.81 10.09 7.81
CA ILE A 192 5.36 9.97 8.03
C ILE A 192 4.73 11.37 8.09
N PRO A 193 3.73 11.69 7.25
CA PRO A 193 3.10 13.01 7.25
C PRO A 193 2.50 13.38 8.60
N THR A 194 2.81 14.57 9.11
CA THR A 194 2.40 15.04 10.44
C THR A 194 0.87 15.06 10.62
N TYR A 195 0.13 15.41 9.56
CA TYR A 195 -1.35 15.40 9.56
C TYR A 195 -1.96 14.00 9.66
N LEU A 196 -1.21 12.96 9.30
CA LEU A 196 -1.59 11.56 9.50
C LEU A 196 -1.13 11.03 10.84
N SER A 197 -0.06 11.58 11.42
CA SER A 197 0.51 11.04 12.64
C SER A 197 -0.02 11.69 13.92
N ASN A 198 -0.46 12.95 13.91
CA ASN A 198 -0.88 13.66 15.13
C ASN A 198 -2.38 14.01 15.13
N ARG A 199 -3.08 13.67 16.22
CA ARG A 199 -4.45 14.15 16.49
C ARG A 199 -4.40 15.01 17.75
N THR A 200 -4.21 16.32 17.57
CA THR A 200 -4.32 17.37 18.62
C THR A 200 -4.08 16.84 20.05
N GLY A 201 -2.83 16.61 20.43
CA GLY A 201 -2.46 16.06 21.73
C GLY A 201 -1.12 15.31 21.70
N SER A 202 -0.84 14.53 22.75
CA SER A 202 0.36 13.68 22.86
C SER A 202 0.21 12.31 22.17
N PHE A 203 -0.98 11.99 21.64
CA PHE A 203 -1.31 10.67 21.10
C PHE A 203 -1.38 10.68 19.58
N PRO A 204 -0.95 9.58 18.93
CA PRO A 204 -0.93 9.55 17.49
C PRO A 204 -2.34 9.34 16.95
N ARG A 205 -2.62 9.92 15.78
CA ARG A 205 -3.91 9.74 15.09
C ARG A 205 -4.13 8.28 14.70
N PHE A 206 -3.06 7.61 14.26
CA PHE A 206 -3.03 6.18 13.95
C PHE A 206 -1.88 5.51 14.72
N ASN A 207 -2.06 4.26 15.12
CA ASN A 207 -1.06 3.53 15.91
C ASN A 207 0.24 3.32 15.09
N ALA A 208 1.38 3.18 15.77
CA ALA A 208 2.65 2.80 15.15
C ALA A 208 2.53 1.51 14.32
N SER A 209 1.68 0.57 14.76
CA SER A 209 1.36 -0.67 14.03
C SER A 209 0.91 -0.41 12.59
N SER A 210 0.21 0.69 12.31
CA SER A 210 -0.25 1.07 10.96
C SER A 210 0.88 1.39 9.98
N PHE A 211 2.12 1.52 10.45
CA PHE A 211 3.27 1.95 9.65
C PHE A 211 4.44 0.95 9.67
N VAL A 212 4.43 -0.05 10.57
CA VAL A 212 5.53 -1.01 10.73
C VAL A 212 5.76 -1.84 9.47
N GLY A 213 6.92 -2.50 9.35
CA GLY A 213 7.25 -3.32 8.17
C GLY A 213 7.75 -2.53 6.96
N ASN A 214 7.58 -1.21 6.94
CA ASN A 214 8.15 -0.32 5.92
C ASN A 214 9.57 0.13 6.31
N ARG A 215 10.60 -0.47 5.71
CA ARG A 215 12.01 -0.20 6.10
C ARG A 215 12.48 1.24 5.88
N GLY A 216 11.84 1.97 4.97
CA GLY A 216 12.21 3.34 4.60
C GLY A 216 11.40 4.42 5.31
N LEU A 217 10.34 4.07 6.04
CA LEU A 217 9.52 5.04 6.76
C LEU A 217 10.18 5.44 8.09
N TYR A 218 10.09 6.71 8.44
CA TYR A 218 10.59 7.26 9.70
C TYR A 218 9.74 8.42 10.21
N GLY A 219 9.97 8.81 11.47
CA GLY A 219 9.21 9.86 12.15
C GLY A 219 8.04 9.31 12.98
N TYR A 220 7.42 10.19 13.77
CA TYR A 220 6.29 9.83 14.62
C TYR A 220 5.12 9.27 13.80
N PRO A 221 4.45 8.17 14.22
CA PRO A 221 4.55 7.50 15.52
C PRO A 221 5.55 6.34 15.60
N LEU A 222 6.34 6.09 14.55
CA LEU A 222 7.40 5.09 14.65
C LEU A 222 8.45 5.60 15.64
N GLN A 223 8.63 4.88 16.75
CA GLN A 223 9.78 5.11 17.60
C GLN A 223 11.02 4.96 16.72
N GLU A 224 11.97 5.90 16.83
CA GLU A 224 13.27 5.72 16.21
C GLU A 224 13.89 4.45 16.80
N MET A 225 13.75 3.33 16.09
CA MET A 225 14.62 2.19 16.29
C MET A 225 16.00 2.70 15.90
N MET A 226 16.76 3.17 16.90
CA MET A 226 18.12 3.66 16.79
C MET A 226 18.91 2.82 15.78
N LYS A 227 18.91 3.27 14.52
CA LYS A 227 19.84 2.83 13.49
C LYS A 227 21.08 3.69 13.65
N SER A 228 21.76 3.47 14.76
CA SER A 228 23.20 3.70 14.84
C SER A 228 23.82 2.46 15.46
N LYS A 229 23.78 1.33 14.73
CA LYS A 229 24.92 0.41 14.80
C LYS A 229 26.10 1.05 14.07
N GLY A 230 26.53 2.24 14.52
CA GLY A 230 27.94 2.57 14.43
C GLY A 230 28.68 1.49 15.21
N LEU A 231 29.87 1.10 14.77
CA LEU A 231 30.67 0.14 15.53
C LEU A 231 30.76 0.66 16.97
N SER A 232 30.42 -0.19 17.94
CA SER A 232 30.59 0.13 19.36
C SER A 232 32.02 0.63 19.57
N VAL A 233 32.21 1.62 20.45
CA VAL A 233 33.54 2.08 20.85
C VAL A 233 34.40 0.88 21.27
N MET A 234 33.81 -0.12 21.91
CA MET A 234 34.49 -1.38 22.27
C MET A 234 34.92 -2.21 21.04
N ALA A 235 34.14 -2.20 19.96
CA ALA A 235 34.51 -2.86 18.71
C ALA A 235 35.65 -2.12 17.99
N ILE A 236 35.64 -0.79 18.00
CA ILE A 236 36.73 0.04 17.43
C ILE A 236 38.03 -0.18 18.23
N VAL A 237 37.95 -0.12 19.56
CA VAL A 237 39.09 -0.39 20.45
C VAL A 237 39.58 -1.83 20.27
N GLY A 238 38.68 -2.80 20.13
CA GLY A 238 39.04 -4.20 19.86
C GLY A 238 39.79 -4.41 18.54
N ILE A 239 39.36 -3.75 17.46
CA ILE A 239 40.03 -3.80 16.15
C ILE A 239 41.42 -3.15 16.24
N GLY A 240 41.54 -2.02 16.92
CA GLY A 240 42.82 -1.33 17.14
C GLY A 240 43.82 -2.17 17.94
N LEU A 241 43.40 -2.74 19.07
CA LEU A 241 44.26 -3.59 19.89
C LEU A 241 44.64 -4.90 19.18
N GLY A 242 43.68 -5.55 18.51
CA GLY A 242 43.92 -6.78 17.78
C GLY A 242 44.89 -6.62 16.62
N SER A 243 44.72 -5.56 15.82
CA SER A 243 45.63 -5.27 14.70
C SER A 243 47.06 -4.94 15.16
N GLY A 244 47.21 -4.24 16.28
CA GLY A 244 48.53 -3.95 16.87
C GLY A 244 49.29 -5.21 17.28
N VAL A 245 48.63 -6.14 17.97
CA VAL A 245 49.25 -7.42 18.39
C VAL A 245 49.62 -8.28 17.19
N VAL A 246 48.74 -8.39 16.19
CA VAL A 246 49.03 -9.16 14.97
C VAL A 246 50.20 -8.55 14.20
N SER A 247 50.29 -7.22 14.11
CA SER A 247 51.41 -6.54 13.45
C SER A 247 52.75 -6.82 14.14
N LEU A 248 52.78 -6.80 15.48
CA LEU A 248 53.98 -7.13 16.25
C LEU A 248 54.40 -8.59 16.06
N MET A 249 53.45 -9.53 16.01
CA MET A 249 53.75 -10.95 15.78
C MET A 249 54.31 -11.20 14.37
N ILE A 250 53.77 -10.53 13.35
CA ILE A 250 54.29 -10.61 11.97
C ILE A 250 55.69 -10.00 11.89
N SER A 251 55.92 -8.86 12.55
CA SER A 251 57.24 -8.23 12.57
C SER A 251 58.29 -9.12 13.25
N PHE A 252 57.97 -9.67 14.42
CA PHE A 252 58.87 -10.54 15.16
C PHE A 252 59.22 -11.81 14.37
N THR A 253 58.22 -12.46 13.78
CA THR A 253 58.45 -13.65 12.95
C THR A 253 59.30 -13.32 11.71
N GLY A 254 59.08 -12.17 11.07
CA GLY A 254 59.93 -11.66 9.99
C GLY A 254 61.40 -11.48 10.41
N VAL A 255 61.65 -10.89 11.58
CA VAL A 255 63.01 -10.72 12.13
C VAL A 255 63.65 -12.08 12.42
N CYS A 256 62.92 -13.02 13.04
CA CYS A 256 63.45 -14.36 13.32
C CYS A 256 63.81 -15.12 12.03
N ILE A 257 62.98 -15.00 10.98
CA ILE A 257 63.28 -15.59 9.68
C ILE A 257 64.53 -14.95 9.07
N TRP A 258 64.62 -13.62 9.11
CA TRP A 258 65.78 -12.88 8.57
C TRP A 258 67.08 -13.26 9.29
N LEU A 259 67.09 -13.34 10.62
CA LEU A 259 68.24 -13.77 11.41
C LEU A 259 68.69 -15.18 11.04
N ARG A 260 67.75 -16.14 10.91
CA ARG A 260 68.08 -17.51 10.48
C ARG A 260 68.67 -17.57 9.07
N ILE A 261 68.18 -16.74 8.16
CA ILE A 261 68.75 -16.66 6.79
C ILE A 261 70.16 -16.07 6.84
N SER A 262 70.38 -15.04 7.66
CA SER A 262 71.69 -14.42 7.83
C SER A 262 72.71 -15.40 8.40
N GLU A 263 72.36 -16.16 9.44
CA GLU A 263 73.24 -17.20 10.02
C GLU A 263 73.61 -18.25 8.98
N LYS A 264 72.65 -18.72 8.18
CA LYS A 264 72.92 -19.69 7.09
C LYS A 264 73.86 -19.14 6.04
N LYS A 265 73.71 -17.87 5.65
CA LYS A 265 74.62 -17.22 4.69
C LYS A 265 76.05 -17.12 5.22
N MET A 266 76.22 -16.72 6.49
CA MET A 266 77.54 -16.65 7.12
C MET A 266 78.20 -18.04 7.19
N ALA A 267 77.45 -19.08 7.54
CA ALA A 267 77.96 -20.46 7.58
C ALA A 267 78.37 -20.99 6.19
N GLU A 268 77.65 -20.59 5.12
CA GLU A 268 77.97 -20.98 3.75
C GLU A 268 79.20 -20.22 3.19
N GLU A 269 79.42 -18.98 3.61
CA GLU A 269 80.63 -18.20 3.29
C GLU A 269 81.87 -18.72 4.05
N GLU A 270 81.75 -19.07 5.34
CA GLU A 270 82.85 -19.70 6.09
C GLU A 270 83.25 -21.07 5.52
N GLY A 271 82.27 -21.88 5.10
CA GLY A 271 82.54 -23.17 4.44
C GLY A 271 83.32 -23.02 3.13
N LYS A 272 83.05 -21.98 2.33
CA LYS A 272 83.79 -21.70 1.08
C LYS A 272 85.22 -21.24 1.32
N ILE A 273 85.49 -20.50 2.41
CA ILE A 273 86.85 -20.04 2.75
C ILE A 273 87.73 -21.24 3.12
N SER A 274 87.21 -22.19 3.89
CA SER A 274 87.96 -23.40 4.28
C SER A 274 88.31 -24.35 3.14
N GLN A 275 87.62 -24.27 1.99
CA GLN A 275 87.89 -25.09 0.80
C GLN A 275 88.89 -24.46 -0.19
N SER A 276 89.43 -23.27 0.14
CA SER A 276 90.34 -22.50 -0.73
C SER A 276 91.78 -22.41 -0.19
N MET A 277 92.16 -23.28 0.74
CA MET A 277 93.53 -23.40 1.22
C MET A 277 94.27 -24.46 0.39
N PRO A 278 95.30 -24.12 -0.38
CA PRO A 278 96.12 -25.12 -1.06
C PRO A 278 97.01 -25.82 -0.05
N ASP A 279 96.96 -27.16 -0.04
CA ASP A 279 97.93 -28.00 0.67
C ASP A 279 99.32 -27.77 0.06
N TYR A 280 100.28 -27.38 0.92
CA TYR A 280 101.69 -27.19 0.59
C TYR A 280 102.50 -28.44 0.94
#